data_AF-A0A4R2H7F2-F1
#
_entry.id   AF-A0A4R2H7F2-F1
#
_cell.length_a   1.000
_cell.length_b   1.000
_cell.length_c   1.000
_cell.angle_alpha   90.00
_cell.angle_beta   90.00
_cell.angle_gamma   90.00
#
_symmetry.space_group_name_H-M   'P 1'
#
loop_
_entity.id
_entity.type
_entity.pdbx_description
1 polymer ?
#
loop_
_entity_poly.entity_id
_entity_poly.type
_entity_poly.pdbx_seq_one_letter_code
_entity_poly.pdbx_strand_id
1 'polypeptide(L)'
;MSDGSSPSEVAKELRHDQHEEEAREAIGRAIPVIEAVLLSIVTIVTAWAGYSAAKWSTESRLDLAQASSLRLQANRALATATELRNFDSSTFGAWFTAYTLGNKEKAAIAERRFRPQFRVAFDAWLATNPDTNPSAPPGPTFMKEYVQPDLAKAAALDKMADEATAGGDHAGLVADNYIRITLLLATVLFLVGIGTTFKQKRVRYVLAVVGGVLLLAAVVLIAQQPLPR
;
A
#
# COMPACT_ATOMS: atom_id res chain seq x y z
N MET A 1 0.81 28.41 -81.44
CA MET A 1 -0.53 28.45 -80.84
C MET A 1 -0.37 29.02 -79.45
N SER A 2 -0.90 30.22 -79.23
CA SER A 2 -0.89 30.89 -77.93
C SER A 2 -1.98 30.27 -77.07
N ASP A 3 -1.60 29.42 -76.11
CA ASP A 3 -2.51 28.97 -75.06
C ASP A 3 -2.82 30.16 -74.15
N GLY A 4 -3.81 30.95 -74.56
CA GLY A 4 -4.41 32.00 -73.76
C GLY A 4 -5.41 31.38 -72.82
N SER A 5 -4.98 31.03 -71.61
CA SER A 5 -5.87 30.76 -70.50
C SER A 5 -6.81 31.95 -70.33
N SER A 6 -8.12 31.69 -70.27
CA SER A 6 -9.10 32.78 -70.25
C SER A 6 -8.95 33.59 -68.95
N PRO A 7 -9.20 34.91 -68.94
CA PRO A 7 -9.06 35.74 -67.74
C PRO A 7 -9.83 35.21 -66.52
N SER A 8 -10.94 34.51 -66.75
CA SER A 8 -11.74 33.84 -65.72
C SER A 8 -11.09 32.58 -65.14
N GLU A 9 -10.28 31.86 -65.93
CA GLU A 9 -9.57 30.66 -65.50
C GLU A 9 -8.40 31.02 -64.59
N VAL A 10 -7.61 32.01 -64.99
CA VAL A 10 -6.51 32.57 -64.17
C VAL A 10 -7.05 33.17 -62.87
N ALA A 11 -8.18 33.87 -62.92
CA ALA A 11 -8.82 34.42 -61.72
C ALA A 11 -9.37 33.33 -60.76
N LYS A 12 -9.77 32.17 -61.30
CA LYS A 12 -10.26 31.05 -60.49
C LYS A 12 -9.09 30.28 -59.87
N GLU A 13 -7.99 30.11 -60.60
CA GLU A 13 -6.74 29.51 -60.13
C GLU A 13 -6.13 30.36 -59.01
N LEU A 14 -6.01 31.67 -59.20
CA LEU A 14 -5.54 32.62 -58.17
C LEU A 14 -6.42 32.62 -56.90
N ARG A 15 -7.75 32.51 -57.05
CA ARG A 15 -8.67 32.39 -55.90
C ARG A 15 -8.51 31.06 -55.18
N HIS A 16 -8.28 29.97 -55.91
CA HIS A 16 -8.09 28.65 -55.32
C HIS A 16 -6.76 28.60 -54.53
N ASP A 17 -5.70 29.17 -55.10
CA ASP A 17 -4.39 29.29 -54.44
C ASP A 17 -4.44 30.20 -53.21
N GLN A 18 -5.16 31.33 -53.28
CA GLN A 18 -5.40 32.21 -52.13
C GLN A 18 -6.16 31.50 -51.00
N HIS A 19 -7.20 30.72 -51.32
CA HIS A 19 -7.93 29.95 -50.31
C HIS A 19 -7.07 28.83 -49.70
N GLU A 20 -6.20 28.18 -50.47
CA GLU A 20 -5.25 27.19 -49.94
C GLU A 20 -4.17 27.84 -49.06
N GLU A 21 -3.67 29.03 -49.41
CA GLU A 21 -2.73 29.80 -48.59
C GLU A 21 -3.36 30.26 -47.27
N GLU A 22 -4.57 30.84 -47.30
CA GLU A 22 -5.32 31.24 -46.11
C GLU A 22 -5.58 30.05 -45.18
N ALA A 23 -5.96 28.89 -45.72
CA ALA A 23 -6.16 27.67 -44.93
C ALA A 23 -4.85 27.17 -44.30
N ARG A 24 -3.73 27.19 -45.04
CA ARG A 24 -2.41 26.79 -44.52
C ARG A 24 -1.89 27.75 -43.45
N GLU A 25 -2.21 29.02 -43.55
CA GLU A 25 -1.85 30.06 -42.59
C GLU A 25 -2.71 29.99 -41.31
N ALA A 26 -4.01 29.73 -41.46
CA ALA A 26 -4.93 29.49 -40.34
C ALA A 26 -4.55 28.21 -39.55
N ILE A 27 -4.25 27.10 -40.24
CA ILE A 27 -3.73 25.88 -39.61
C ILE A 27 -2.38 26.15 -38.92
N GLY A 28 -1.52 26.96 -39.54
CA GLY A 28 -0.24 27.38 -38.95
C GLY A 28 -0.39 28.16 -37.63
N ARG A 29 -1.44 28.98 -37.49
CA ARG A 29 -1.76 29.74 -36.28
C ARG A 29 -2.49 28.91 -35.21
N ALA A 30 -3.27 27.89 -35.60
CA ALA A 30 -3.99 27.03 -34.66
C ALA A 30 -3.08 26.06 -33.89
N ILE A 31 -2.01 25.57 -34.52
CA ILE A 31 -1.09 24.57 -33.93
C ILE A 31 -0.45 25.06 -32.61
N PRO A 32 0.14 26.27 -32.51
CA PRO A 32 0.70 26.78 -31.26
C PRO A 32 -0.32 26.91 -30.12
N VAL A 33 -1.57 27.29 -30.43
CA VAL A 33 -2.63 27.40 -29.43
C VAL A 33 -2.99 26.03 -28.88
N ILE A 34 -3.14 25.03 -29.76
CA ILE A 34 -3.43 23.64 -29.37
C ILE A 34 -2.28 23.07 -28.52
N GLU A 35 -1.03 23.29 -28.90
CA GLU A 35 0.14 22.86 -28.13
C GLU A 35 0.17 23.51 -26.74
N ALA A 36 -0.13 24.81 -26.63
CA ALA A 36 -0.19 25.52 -25.36
C ALA A 36 -1.31 24.97 -24.46
N VAL A 37 -2.51 24.78 -25.01
CA VAL A 37 -3.64 24.18 -24.28
C VAL A 37 -3.31 22.77 -23.81
N LEU A 38 -2.71 21.95 -24.68
CA LEU A 38 -2.30 20.59 -24.34
C LEU A 38 -1.26 20.59 -23.21
N LEU A 39 -0.23 21.43 -23.28
CA LEU A 39 0.77 21.59 -22.21
C LEU A 39 0.12 22.03 -20.88
N SER A 40 -0.83 22.97 -20.92
CA SER A 40 -1.57 23.40 -19.73
C SER A 40 -2.35 22.24 -19.10
N ILE A 41 -3.07 21.47 -19.92
CA ILE A 41 -3.83 20.29 -19.45
C ILE A 41 -2.87 19.27 -18.82
N VAL A 42 -1.79 18.90 -19.53
CA VAL A 42 -0.80 17.93 -19.04
C VAL A 42 -0.21 18.40 -17.71
N THR A 43 0.09 19.68 -17.57
CA THR A 43 0.63 20.26 -16.32
C THR A 43 -0.33 20.08 -15.15
N ILE A 44 -1.61 20.40 -15.34
CA ILE A 44 -2.64 20.24 -14.30
C ILE A 44 -2.81 18.77 -13.90
N VAL A 45 -2.88 17.88 -14.89
CA VAL A 45 -3.02 16.43 -14.65
C VAL A 45 -1.78 15.87 -13.95
N THR A 46 -0.58 16.35 -14.29
CA THR A 46 0.69 15.96 -13.63
C THR A 46 0.71 16.41 -12.18
N ALA A 47 0.31 17.64 -11.91
CA ALA A 47 0.22 18.17 -10.54
C ALA A 47 -0.79 17.37 -9.70
N TRP A 48 -1.94 17.01 -10.27
CA TRP A 48 -2.94 16.18 -9.60
C TRP A 48 -2.41 14.77 -9.29
N ALA A 49 -1.75 14.12 -10.26
CA ALA A 49 -1.16 12.80 -10.06
C ALA A 49 -0.06 12.82 -8.99
N GLY A 50 0.83 13.81 -9.01
CA GLY A 50 1.88 13.99 -8.00
C GLY A 50 1.31 14.25 -6.60
N TYR A 51 0.28 15.09 -6.47
CA TYR A 51 -0.43 15.31 -5.21
C TYR A 51 -1.06 14.02 -4.69
N SER A 52 -1.73 13.26 -5.56
CA SER A 52 -2.40 12.01 -5.21
C SER A 52 -1.39 10.96 -4.74
N ALA A 53 -0.25 10.83 -5.42
CA ALA A 53 0.86 9.98 -5.00
C ALA A 53 1.35 10.33 -3.58
N ALA A 54 1.57 11.61 -3.30
CA ALA A 54 2.06 12.06 -1.99
C ALA A 54 1.06 11.79 -0.86
N LYS A 55 -0.25 11.95 -1.12
CA LYS A 55 -1.32 11.63 -0.16
C LYS A 55 -1.36 10.14 0.16
N TRP A 56 -1.44 9.29 -0.86
CA TRP A 56 -1.46 7.83 -0.69
C TRP A 56 -0.17 7.29 -0.06
N SER A 57 0.99 7.86 -0.38
CA SER A 57 2.26 7.51 0.26
C SER A 57 2.28 7.89 1.76
N THR A 58 1.58 8.96 2.13
CA THR A 58 1.46 9.34 3.54
C THR A 58 0.53 8.40 4.29
N GLU A 59 -0.62 8.06 3.73
CA GLU A 59 -1.53 7.04 4.28
C GLU A 59 -0.78 5.71 4.50
N SER A 60 -0.06 5.24 3.49
CA SER A 60 0.76 4.03 3.55
C SER A 60 1.74 4.05 4.73
N ARG A 61 2.46 5.16 4.91
CA ARG A 61 3.40 5.31 6.02
C ARG A 61 2.72 5.32 7.39
N LEU A 62 1.54 5.92 7.51
CA LEU A 62 0.79 5.96 8.76
C LEU A 62 0.31 4.55 9.15
N ASP A 63 -0.27 3.82 8.21
CA ASP A 63 -0.75 2.45 8.40
C ASP A 63 0.40 1.49 8.74
N LEU A 64 1.53 1.58 8.03
CA LEU A 64 2.72 0.77 8.31
C LEU A 64 3.38 1.12 9.65
N ALA A 65 3.35 2.39 10.05
CA ALA A 65 3.81 2.82 11.38
C ALA A 65 2.90 2.27 12.48
N GLN A 66 1.59 2.30 12.28
CA GLN A 66 0.61 1.68 13.18
C GLN A 66 0.83 0.16 13.28
N ALA A 67 1.01 -0.53 12.15
CA ALA A 67 1.33 -1.95 12.12
C ALA A 67 2.60 -2.28 12.92
N SER A 68 3.66 -1.47 12.76
CA SER A 68 4.91 -1.63 13.52
C SER A 68 4.71 -1.46 15.03
N SER A 69 3.92 -0.47 15.43
CA SER A 69 3.55 -0.26 16.84
C SER A 69 2.76 -1.43 17.41
N LEU A 70 1.78 -1.95 16.65
CA LEU A 70 0.98 -3.11 17.05
C LEU A 70 1.84 -4.38 17.19
N ARG A 71 2.74 -4.66 16.23
CA ARG A 71 3.71 -5.77 16.32
C ARG A 71 4.61 -5.65 17.55
N LEU A 72 5.06 -4.44 17.89
CA LEU A 72 5.84 -4.23 19.12
C LEU A 72 5.03 -4.56 20.37
N GLN A 73 3.76 -4.15 20.43
CA GLN A 73 2.87 -4.48 21.54
C GLN A 73 2.55 -5.98 21.61
N ALA A 74 2.35 -6.64 20.47
CA ALA A 74 2.13 -8.08 20.39
C ALA A 74 3.35 -8.85 20.91
N ASN A 75 4.55 -8.48 20.46
CA ASN A 75 5.80 -9.07 20.94
C ASN A 75 6.02 -8.87 22.45
N ARG A 76 5.65 -7.70 22.99
CA ARG A 76 5.69 -7.47 24.45
C ARG A 76 4.73 -8.39 25.19
N ALA A 77 3.50 -8.55 24.71
CA ALA A 77 2.52 -9.45 25.32
C ALA A 77 2.96 -10.93 25.21
N LEU A 78 3.54 -11.34 24.09
CA LEU A 78 4.09 -12.69 23.91
C LEU A 78 5.28 -12.95 24.84
N ALA A 79 6.16 -11.96 25.03
CA ALA A 79 7.26 -12.04 25.97
C ALA A 79 6.75 -12.24 27.41
N THR A 80 5.75 -11.44 27.83
CA THR A 80 5.10 -11.60 29.13
C THR A 80 4.47 -12.99 29.27
N ALA A 81 3.71 -13.47 28.27
CA ALA A 81 3.12 -14.81 28.31
C ALA A 81 4.18 -15.91 28.49
N THR A 82 5.29 -15.80 27.76
CA THR A 82 6.41 -16.74 27.83
C THR A 82 7.12 -16.68 29.19
N GLU A 83 7.39 -15.48 29.71
CA GLU A 83 7.98 -15.29 31.04
C GLU A 83 7.10 -15.91 32.13
N LEU A 84 5.80 -15.66 32.08
CA LEU A 84 4.83 -16.18 33.03
C LEU A 84 4.71 -17.70 32.95
N ARG A 85 4.73 -18.28 31.75
CA ARG A 85 4.76 -19.75 31.56
C ARG A 85 6.05 -20.37 32.10
N ASN A 86 7.19 -19.70 31.92
CA ASN A 86 8.47 -20.16 32.47
C ASN A 86 8.49 -20.07 33.99
N PHE A 87 7.94 -19.00 34.57
CA PHE A 87 7.77 -18.84 36.00
C PHE A 87 6.88 -19.95 36.58
N ASP A 88 5.74 -20.23 35.94
CA ASP A 88 4.84 -21.32 36.33
C ASP A 88 5.54 -22.68 36.27
N SER A 89 6.27 -22.95 35.18
CA SER A 89 7.00 -24.21 35.02
C SER A 89 8.10 -24.38 36.07
N SER A 90 8.80 -23.29 36.41
CA SER A 90 9.83 -23.29 37.46
C SER A 90 9.24 -23.55 38.85
N THR A 91 8.15 -22.87 39.20
CA THR A 91 7.48 -23.07 40.49
C THR A 91 6.86 -24.46 40.59
N PHE A 92 6.26 -24.97 39.52
CA PHE A 92 5.77 -26.34 39.43
C PHE A 92 6.89 -27.36 39.61
N GLY A 93 8.06 -27.16 38.99
CA GLY A 93 9.22 -28.04 39.17
C GLY A 93 9.68 -28.12 40.64
N ALA A 94 9.69 -26.99 41.36
CA ALA A 94 10.00 -26.96 42.78
C ALA A 94 8.97 -27.75 43.62
N TRP A 95 7.67 -27.58 43.32
CA TRP A 95 6.61 -28.36 43.95
C TRP A 95 6.72 -29.85 43.65
N PHE A 96 6.89 -30.22 42.38
CA PHE A 96 6.95 -31.60 41.92
C PHE A 96 8.14 -32.35 42.54
N THR A 97 9.28 -31.68 42.68
CA THR A 97 10.44 -32.23 43.41
C THR A 97 10.11 -32.51 44.89
N ALA A 98 9.46 -31.57 45.58
CA ALA A 98 9.05 -31.80 46.98
C ALA A 98 7.99 -32.90 47.11
N TYR A 99 7.05 -32.97 46.17
CA TYR A 99 6.00 -33.98 46.11
C TYR A 99 6.59 -35.39 45.93
N THR A 100 7.48 -35.58 44.95
CA THR A 100 8.15 -36.87 44.68
C THR A 100 9.07 -37.33 45.81
N LEU A 101 9.64 -36.39 46.58
CA LEU A 101 10.41 -36.68 47.80
C LEU A 101 9.54 -36.88 49.05
N GLY A 102 8.21 -36.83 48.93
CA GLY A 102 7.27 -37.02 50.04
C GLY A 102 7.27 -35.88 51.08
N ASN A 103 7.90 -34.74 50.78
CA ASN A 103 8.02 -33.62 51.72
C ASN A 103 6.83 -32.66 51.59
N LYS A 104 5.75 -32.97 52.32
CA LYS A 104 4.49 -32.20 52.29
C LYS A 104 4.64 -30.74 52.73
N GLU A 105 5.54 -30.45 53.67
CA GLU A 105 5.79 -29.08 54.14
C GLU A 105 6.41 -28.22 53.03
N LYS A 106 7.45 -28.73 52.36
CA LYS A 106 8.10 -28.04 51.24
C LYS A 106 7.18 -27.91 50.02
N ALA A 107 6.33 -28.90 49.76
CA ALA A 107 5.32 -28.83 48.71
C ALA A 107 4.32 -27.69 48.99
N ALA A 108 3.78 -27.60 50.21
CA ALA A 108 2.88 -26.53 50.60
C ALA A 108 3.52 -25.13 50.49
N ILE A 109 4.83 -24.99 50.77
CA ILE A 109 5.57 -23.75 50.56
C ILE A 109 5.68 -23.41 49.07
N ALA A 110 5.96 -24.40 48.21
CA ALA A 110 6.02 -24.20 46.77
C ALA A 110 4.67 -23.78 46.17
N GLU A 111 3.56 -24.38 46.63
CA GLU A 111 2.21 -24.01 46.18
C GLU A 111 1.84 -22.55 46.48
N ARG A 112 2.36 -21.97 47.57
CA ARG A 112 2.12 -20.55 47.91
C ARG A 112 2.75 -19.59 46.90
N ARG A 113 3.73 -20.05 46.10
CA ARG A 113 4.39 -19.26 45.07
C ARG A 113 3.66 -19.31 43.72
N PHE A 114 2.67 -20.19 43.57
CA PHE A 114 1.88 -20.26 42.35
C PHE A 114 1.11 -18.98 42.14
N ARG A 115 1.10 -18.50 40.89
CA ARG A 115 0.23 -17.41 40.49
C ARG A 115 -1.23 -17.89 40.56
N PRO A 116 -2.19 -17.02 40.90
CA PRO A 116 -3.59 -17.42 41.04
C PRO A 116 -4.16 -18.15 39.82
N GLN A 117 -3.83 -17.68 38.61
CA GLN A 117 -4.28 -18.30 37.35
C GLN A 117 -3.70 -19.72 37.16
N PHE A 118 -2.42 -19.90 37.51
CA PHE A 118 -1.78 -21.22 37.45
C PHE A 118 -2.36 -22.18 38.48
N ARG A 119 -2.72 -21.68 39.68
CA ARG A 119 -3.31 -22.49 40.74
C ARG A 119 -4.61 -23.16 40.31
N VAL A 120 -5.47 -22.46 39.56
CA VAL A 120 -6.71 -23.04 39.02
C VAL A 120 -6.41 -24.24 38.11
N ALA A 121 -5.44 -24.10 37.20
CA ALA A 121 -5.03 -25.19 36.31
C ALA A 121 -4.34 -26.33 37.08
N PHE A 122 -3.56 -26.00 38.10
CA PHE A 122 -2.88 -26.97 38.95
C PHE A 122 -3.88 -27.79 39.77
N ASP A 123 -4.85 -27.15 40.43
CA ASP A 123 -5.87 -27.83 41.23
C ASP A 123 -6.74 -28.75 40.34
N ALA A 124 -7.10 -28.28 39.14
CA ALA A 124 -7.82 -29.09 38.15
C ALA A 124 -6.99 -30.28 37.66
N TRP A 125 -5.69 -30.08 37.41
CA TRP A 125 -4.77 -31.15 37.04
C TRP A 125 -4.62 -32.18 38.14
N LEU A 126 -4.43 -31.75 39.39
CA LEU A 126 -4.29 -32.64 40.53
C LEU A 126 -5.56 -33.49 40.74
N ALA A 127 -6.74 -32.93 40.49
CA ALA A 127 -8.01 -33.65 40.54
C ALA A 127 -8.13 -34.77 39.49
N THR A 128 -7.28 -34.81 38.46
CA THR A 128 -7.22 -35.92 37.49
C THR A 128 -6.48 -37.16 38.01
N ASN A 129 -5.95 -37.10 39.24
CA ASN A 129 -5.13 -38.12 39.89
C ASN A 129 -3.92 -38.54 39.03
N PRO A 130 -3.01 -37.59 38.71
CA PRO A 130 -1.92 -37.80 37.74
C PRO A 130 -0.88 -38.85 38.15
N ASP A 131 -0.86 -39.22 39.42
CA ASP A 131 -0.05 -40.29 40.00
C ASP A 131 -0.56 -41.70 39.69
N THR A 132 -1.88 -41.85 39.53
CA THR A 132 -2.53 -43.17 39.34
C THR A 132 -3.24 -43.32 38.00
N ASN A 133 -3.51 -42.21 37.31
CA ASN A 133 -4.20 -42.16 36.03
C ASN A 133 -3.21 -41.93 34.86
N PRO A 134 -2.91 -42.96 34.04
CA PRO A 134 -1.99 -42.82 32.91
C PRO A 134 -2.50 -41.88 31.80
N SER A 135 -3.80 -41.58 31.76
CA SER A 135 -4.41 -40.66 30.80
C SER A 135 -4.47 -39.21 31.32
N ALA A 136 -3.98 -38.95 32.54
CA ALA A 136 -3.89 -37.60 33.05
C ALA A 136 -2.96 -36.74 32.17
N PRO A 137 -3.26 -35.45 31.95
CA PRO A 137 -2.37 -34.56 31.22
C PRO A 137 -0.97 -34.50 31.86
N PRO A 138 0.11 -34.28 31.08
CA PRO A 138 1.49 -34.30 31.60
C PRO A 138 1.80 -33.24 32.66
N GLY A 139 0.96 -32.22 32.78
CA GLY A 139 1.10 -31.18 33.79
C GLY A 139 0.03 -30.10 33.66
N PRO A 140 -0.01 -29.14 34.60
CA PRO A 140 -1.03 -28.08 34.63
C PRO A 140 -1.06 -27.22 33.37
N THR A 141 0.08 -27.00 32.71
CA THR A 141 0.17 -26.17 31.48
C THR A 141 -0.47 -26.82 30.24
N PHE A 142 -0.84 -28.11 30.33
CA PHE A 142 -1.56 -28.84 29.28
C PHE A 142 -3.08 -28.90 29.54
N MET A 143 -3.53 -28.36 30.68
CA MET A 143 -4.96 -28.29 31.02
C MET A 143 -5.66 -27.20 30.23
N LYS A 144 -6.97 -27.36 30.00
CA LYS A 144 -7.80 -26.33 29.34
C LYS A 144 -7.96 -25.08 30.21
N GLU A 145 -7.90 -25.28 31.52
CA GLU A 145 -7.99 -24.28 32.57
C GLU A 145 -6.75 -23.37 32.60
N TYR A 146 -5.64 -23.77 31.96
CA TYR A 146 -4.44 -22.94 31.83
C TYR A 146 -4.60 -21.87 30.75
N VAL A 147 -5.31 -20.80 31.12
CA VAL A 147 -5.53 -19.65 30.24
C VAL A 147 -4.37 -18.66 30.37
N GLN A 148 -3.82 -18.22 29.23
CA GLN A 148 -2.80 -17.17 29.15
C GLN A 148 -3.39 -15.92 28.46
N PRO A 149 -3.90 -14.94 29.23
CA PRO A 149 -4.51 -13.74 28.65
C PRO A 149 -3.57 -12.95 27.74
N ASP A 150 -2.29 -12.87 28.09
CA ASP A 150 -1.29 -12.14 27.29
C ASP A 150 -1.00 -12.83 25.94
N LEU A 151 -1.12 -14.17 25.87
CA LEU A 151 -0.98 -14.89 24.60
C LEU A 151 -2.16 -14.58 23.66
N ALA A 152 -3.39 -14.55 24.20
CA ALA A 152 -4.57 -14.16 23.44
C ALA A 152 -4.50 -12.69 23.00
N LYS A 153 -4.00 -11.82 23.88
CA LYS A 153 -3.75 -10.41 23.56
C LYS A 153 -2.71 -10.23 22.45
N ALA A 154 -1.60 -10.98 22.50
CA ALA A 154 -0.59 -10.96 21.45
C ALA A 154 -1.18 -11.34 20.09
N ALA A 155 -1.94 -12.43 20.02
CA ALA A 155 -2.60 -12.87 18.79
C ALA A 155 -3.61 -11.85 18.24
N ALA A 156 -4.37 -11.18 19.13
CA ALA A 156 -5.29 -10.13 18.71
C ALA A 156 -4.55 -8.90 18.15
N LEU A 157 -3.46 -8.48 18.79
CA LEU A 157 -2.63 -7.37 18.34
C LEU A 157 -1.92 -7.68 17.01
N ASP A 158 -1.42 -8.90 16.83
CA ASP A 158 -0.83 -9.34 15.56
C ASP A 158 -1.85 -9.31 14.43
N LYS A 159 -3.08 -9.76 14.66
CA LYS A 159 -4.16 -9.67 13.66
C LYS A 159 -4.44 -8.22 13.25
N MET A 160 -4.53 -7.32 14.23
CA MET A 160 -4.69 -5.88 13.94
C MET A 160 -3.49 -5.31 13.17
N ALA A 161 -2.28 -5.80 13.46
CA ALA A 161 -1.08 -5.39 12.75
C ALA A 161 -1.10 -5.84 11.29
N ASP A 162 -1.55 -7.06 11.01
CA ASP A 162 -1.68 -7.58 9.65
C ASP A 162 -2.73 -6.81 8.84
N GLU A 163 -3.86 -6.44 9.46
CA GLU A 163 -4.87 -5.58 8.84
C GLU A 163 -4.30 -4.19 8.49
N ALA A 164 -3.54 -3.58 9.41
CA ALA A 164 -2.87 -2.30 9.16
C ALA A 164 -1.77 -2.42 8.09
N THR A 165 -1.00 -3.52 8.07
CA THR A 165 -0.02 -3.79 7.00
C THR A 165 -0.71 -3.88 5.64
N ALA A 166 -1.81 -4.63 5.53
CA ALA A 166 -2.55 -4.75 4.28
C ALA A 166 -3.11 -3.41 3.78
N GLY A 167 -3.60 -2.56 4.68
CA GLY A 167 -4.02 -1.18 4.36
C GLY A 167 -2.86 -0.35 3.83
N GLY A 168 -1.73 -0.38 4.55
CA GLY A 168 -0.52 0.36 4.20
C GLY A 168 0.08 -0.07 2.86
N ASP A 169 0.13 -1.36 2.58
CA ASP A 169 0.63 -1.90 1.32
C ASP A 169 -0.28 -1.51 0.15
N HIS A 170 -1.61 -1.61 0.32
CA HIS A 170 -2.57 -1.18 -0.69
C HIS A 170 -2.42 0.33 -0.99
N ALA A 171 -2.34 1.17 0.04
CA ALA A 171 -2.12 2.60 -0.12
C ALA A 171 -0.78 2.90 -0.84
N GLY A 172 0.27 2.14 -0.53
CA GLY A 172 1.57 2.24 -1.19
C GLY A 172 1.48 1.90 -2.69
N LEU A 173 0.79 0.83 -3.05
CA LEU A 173 0.56 0.45 -4.44
C LEU A 173 -0.20 1.52 -5.24
N VAL A 174 -1.21 2.14 -4.63
CA VAL A 174 -1.93 3.26 -5.27
C VAL A 174 -1.00 4.46 -5.46
N ALA A 175 -0.18 4.80 -4.45
CA ALA A 175 0.80 5.87 -4.56
C ALA A 175 1.77 5.64 -5.73
N ASP A 176 2.31 4.42 -5.84
CA ASP A 176 3.21 4.02 -6.92
C ASP A 176 2.55 4.12 -8.29
N ASN A 177 1.27 3.76 -8.41
CA ASN A 177 0.52 3.90 -9.67
C ASN A 177 0.43 5.39 -10.09
N TYR A 178 0.14 6.29 -9.15
CA TYR A 178 0.14 7.73 -9.43
C TYR A 178 1.54 8.27 -9.80
N ILE A 179 2.61 7.74 -9.21
CA ILE A 179 3.99 8.08 -9.60
C ILE A 179 4.25 7.64 -11.05
N ARG A 180 3.87 6.41 -11.43
CA ARG A 180 4.02 5.90 -12.80
C ARG A 180 3.26 6.77 -13.81
N ILE A 181 2.04 7.19 -13.48
CA ILE A 181 1.25 8.13 -14.29
C ILE A 181 1.96 9.48 -14.41
N THR A 182 2.55 9.99 -13.33
CA THR A 182 3.31 11.25 -13.34
C THR A 182 4.51 11.18 -14.29
N LEU A 183 5.23 10.05 -14.32
CA LEU A 183 6.34 9.82 -15.25
C LEU A 183 5.87 9.71 -16.72
N LEU A 184 4.70 9.09 -16.94
CA LEU A 184 4.06 9.07 -18.26
C LEU A 184 3.74 10.50 -18.73
N LEU A 185 3.17 11.34 -17.86
CA LEU A 185 2.85 12.73 -18.18
C LEU A 185 4.09 13.60 -18.38
N ALA A 186 5.17 13.36 -17.63
CA ALA A 186 6.46 14.00 -17.87
C ALA A 186 7.00 13.70 -19.28
N THR A 187 6.79 12.47 -19.76
CA THR A 187 7.12 12.09 -21.14
C THR A 187 6.28 12.87 -22.15
N VAL A 188 4.99 13.11 -21.87
CA VAL A 188 4.13 13.96 -22.70
C VAL A 188 4.61 15.41 -22.73
N LEU A 189 4.92 16.00 -21.57
CA LEU A 189 5.48 17.36 -21.49
C LEU A 189 6.75 17.48 -22.31
N PHE A 190 7.64 16.48 -22.23
CA PHE A 190 8.87 16.46 -23.01
C PHE A 190 8.61 16.39 -24.52
N LEU A 191 7.77 15.45 -24.98
CA LEU A 191 7.45 15.28 -26.41
C LEU A 191 6.82 16.53 -27.02
N VAL A 192 5.89 17.15 -26.31
CA VAL A 192 5.19 18.34 -26.78
C VAL A 192 6.11 19.56 -26.70
N GLY A 193 6.87 19.69 -25.61
CA GLY A 193 7.84 20.75 -25.41
C GLY A 193 8.93 20.77 -26.47
N ILE A 194 9.58 19.63 -26.74
CA ILE A 194 10.62 19.54 -27.79
C ILE A 194 10.02 19.73 -29.19
N GLY A 195 8.76 19.31 -29.39
CA GLY A 195 8.01 19.52 -30.62
C GLY A 195 8.06 20.97 -31.09
N THR A 196 7.90 21.93 -30.16
CA THR A 196 7.89 23.37 -30.47
C THR A 196 9.17 23.88 -31.13
N THR A 197 10.30 23.19 -30.96
CA THR A 197 11.61 23.59 -31.52
C THR A 197 11.79 23.24 -33.00
N PHE A 198 11.00 22.29 -33.53
CA PHE A 198 11.14 21.80 -34.89
C PHE A 198 10.44 22.72 -35.90
N LYS A 199 11.17 23.15 -36.93
CA LYS A 199 10.58 23.92 -38.05
C LYS A 199 9.67 23.08 -38.95
N GLN A 200 9.86 21.76 -39.00
CA GLN A 200 9.06 20.86 -39.84
C GLN A 200 7.71 20.56 -39.21
N LYS A 201 6.63 21.01 -39.85
CA LYS A 201 5.23 20.82 -39.40
C LYS A 201 4.85 19.35 -39.19
N ARG A 202 5.38 18.43 -40.02
CA ARG A 202 5.13 16.98 -39.88
C ARG A 202 5.65 16.42 -38.56
N VAL A 203 6.84 16.81 -38.13
CA VAL A 203 7.46 16.34 -36.87
C VAL A 203 6.65 16.85 -35.67
N ARG A 204 6.26 18.12 -35.68
CA ARG A 204 5.38 18.72 -34.66
C ARG A 204 4.06 17.97 -34.53
N TYR A 205 3.41 17.72 -35.66
CA TYR A 205 2.13 17.02 -35.66
C TYR A 205 2.25 15.60 -35.11
N VAL A 206 3.26 14.83 -35.52
CA VAL A 206 3.48 13.46 -35.01
C VAL A 206 3.72 13.48 -33.50
N LEU A 207 4.59 14.37 -33.00
CA LEU A 207 4.88 14.48 -31.56
C LEU A 207 3.64 14.90 -30.76
N ALA A 208 2.83 15.84 -31.27
CA ALA A 208 1.59 16.27 -30.63
C ALA A 208 0.54 15.15 -30.59
N VAL A 209 0.39 14.37 -31.67
CA VAL A 209 -0.54 13.23 -31.72
C VAL A 209 -0.11 12.14 -30.73
N VAL A 210 1.17 11.77 -30.72
CA VAL A 210 1.70 10.78 -29.76
C VAL A 210 1.53 11.26 -28.33
N GLY A 211 1.87 12.53 -28.05
CA GLY A 211 1.65 13.14 -26.74
C GLY A 211 0.18 13.14 -26.31
N GLY A 212 -0.73 13.45 -27.24
CA GLY A 212 -2.17 13.40 -27.01
C GLY A 212 -2.69 12.00 -26.68
N VAL A 213 -2.22 10.96 -27.39
CA VAL A 213 -2.58 9.57 -27.10
C VAL A 213 -2.09 9.14 -25.71
N LEU A 214 -0.85 9.48 -25.36
CA LEU A 214 -0.31 9.17 -24.03
C LEU A 214 -1.02 9.95 -22.92
N LEU A 215 -1.42 11.20 -23.16
CA LEU A 215 -2.24 11.97 -22.23
C LEU A 215 -3.61 11.32 -22.00
N LEU A 216 -4.28 10.87 -23.06
CA LEU A 216 -5.55 10.15 -22.94
C LEU A 216 -5.38 8.87 -22.12
N ALA A 217 -4.33 8.09 -22.38
CA ALA A 217 -4.01 6.91 -21.60
C ALA A 217 -3.77 7.25 -20.12
N ALA A 218 -3.03 8.34 -19.82
CA ALA A 218 -2.80 8.80 -18.47
C ALA A 218 -4.11 9.18 -17.75
N VAL A 219 -5.02 9.88 -18.43
CA VAL A 219 -6.34 10.24 -17.87
C VAL A 219 -7.17 9.00 -17.56
N VAL A 220 -7.18 8.00 -18.45
CA VAL A 220 -7.86 6.72 -18.22
C VAL A 220 -7.27 5.99 -17.01
N LEU A 221 -5.94 5.94 -16.90
CA LEU A 221 -5.26 5.32 -15.75
C LEU A 221 -5.60 6.02 -14.43
N ILE A 222 -5.65 7.37 -14.43
CA ILE A 222 -6.08 8.14 -13.25
C ILE A 222 -7.52 7.81 -12.88
N ALA A 223 -8.42 7.72 -13.85
CA ALA A 223 -9.84 7.41 -13.61
C ALA A 223 -10.06 6.01 -13.02
N GLN A 224 -9.10 5.10 -13.18
CA GLN A 224 -9.12 3.76 -12.58
C GLN A 224 -8.55 3.73 -11.15
N GLN A 225 -7.80 4.75 -10.74
CA GLN A 225 -7.24 4.83 -9.40
C GLN A 225 -8.26 5.40 -8.40
N PRO A 226 -8.22 4.96 -7.13
CA PRO A 226 -9.06 5.55 -6.10
C PRO A 226 -8.61 6.98 -5.78
N LEU A 227 -9.60 7.85 -5.56
CA LEU A 227 -9.36 9.25 -5.23
C LEU A 227 -8.53 9.38 -3.94
N PRO A 228 -7.58 10.33 -3.88
CA PRO A 228 -6.80 10.57 -2.68
C PRO A 228 -7.69 11.00 -1.51
N ARG A 229 -7.39 10.47 -0.32
CA ARG A 229 -8.04 10.82 0.96
C ARG A 229 -7.30 11.93 1.70
#